data_AF-A0A6H0XPF7-F1
#
_entry.id   AF-A0A6H0XPF7-F1
#
_cell.length_a   1.000
_cell.length_b   1.000
_cell.length_c   1.000
_cell.angle_alpha   90.00
_cell.angle_beta   90.00
_cell.angle_gamma   90.00
#
_symmetry.space_group_name_H-M   'P 1'
#
loop_
_entity.id
_entity.type
_entity.pdbx_description
1 polymer ?
#
loop_
_entity_poly.entity_id
_entity_poly.type
_entity_poly.pdbx_seq_one_letter_code
_entity_poly.pdbx_strand_id
1 'polypeptide(L)'
;MSLQLLPLEEEDMPVVAKLINLAFTDDGLMNALYPEGFGQAQHEWYASKLLRDFHHSKGTRFKKIVDTSLPDDHPDHRIISVAKWSFHATPRTEAELDAEDKDDEDGMGAAPGVNQEVMDAFHGEIARNRRRVWGGKPYVILHLLATHPSHHRRGSGARQLEWGLAAADQLNLPVWLEASTVGKPLYERAGFKSIDHVEFDAVRYGLAEDFITTNMLRPAVKPSKVSVLDLSTVLVLGAGELGVSMLNALAAHPAVQEGRTKVAVLLRPGSKSIGAVKQISSSFAILTEDIATASIDTLADHFKLFDGIISCTGFAGGAGTQRKIADAVSVAGRAAPGRKRFMPWQYGVDYDVFGRGGRMELWDEQLDVRDRLRSSSWPDNVKWTIVSTGIFTSFIFEEDFGVVKGLKGAGDTVTVDAIGGMNNKVTATSVEDIGKITVNVLFDGGTLNQVVYTAGQTISYKELAETVRAFGKAKRFQVNEKNVTTLLEELDEDPENAYKKYRVVFAEGRGVSWSPAKTYNVQHSIETEDVRNWLTRNLTTA
;
A
#
# COMPACT_ATOMS: atom_id res chain seq x y z
N MET A 1 4.65 -6.82 -20.93
CA MET A 1 5.01 -8.19 -20.49
C MET A 1 3.74 -9.03 -20.52
N SER A 2 3.80 -10.28 -21.00
CA SER A 2 2.62 -11.17 -21.09
C SER A 2 2.25 -11.84 -19.75
N LEU A 3 3.15 -11.83 -18.76
CA LEU A 3 2.90 -12.44 -17.44
C LEU A 3 2.29 -11.43 -16.47
N GLN A 4 1.09 -11.71 -15.99
CA GLN A 4 0.37 -10.87 -15.04
C GLN A 4 0.19 -11.60 -13.70
N LEU A 5 0.51 -10.91 -12.59
CA LEU A 5 0.32 -11.42 -11.24
C LEU A 5 -1.05 -10.97 -10.73
N LEU A 6 -1.92 -11.91 -10.36
CA LEU A 6 -3.29 -11.67 -9.93
C LEU A 6 -3.59 -12.38 -8.60
N PRO A 7 -4.60 -11.95 -7.84
CA PRO A 7 -5.18 -12.76 -6.76
C PRO A 7 -5.70 -14.10 -7.31
N LEU A 8 -5.62 -15.15 -6.48
CA LEU A 8 -6.31 -16.41 -6.77
C LEU A 8 -7.80 -16.27 -6.44
N GLU A 9 -8.66 -16.89 -7.23
CA GLU A 9 -10.12 -16.92 -7.08
C GLU A 9 -10.59 -18.35 -6.78
N GLU A 10 -11.77 -18.50 -6.17
CA GLU A 10 -12.31 -19.83 -5.79
C GLU A 10 -12.49 -20.77 -6.98
N GLU A 11 -12.86 -20.24 -8.13
CA GLU A 11 -13.05 -20.99 -9.38
C GLU A 11 -11.73 -21.57 -9.94
N ASP A 12 -10.57 -21.06 -9.49
CA ASP A 12 -9.27 -21.53 -9.94
C ASP A 12 -8.82 -22.84 -9.25
N MET A 13 -9.45 -23.24 -8.14
CA MET A 13 -8.96 -24.32 -7.28
C MET A 13 -8.76 -25.66 -8.01
N PRO A 14 -9.68 -26.12 -8.89
CA PRO A 14 -9.46 -27.35 -9.65
C PRO A 14 -8.24 -27.28 -10.58
N VAL A 15 -8.06 -26.14 -11.27
CA VAL A 15 -6.93 -25.90 -12.17
C VAL A 15 -5.63 -25.84 -11.39
N VAL A 16 -5.63 -25.16 -10.25
CA VAL A 16 -4.46 -25.04 -9.38
C VAL A 16 -4.08 -26.38 -8.75
N ALA A 17 -5.03 -27.19 -8.30
CA ALA A 17 -4.77 -28.52 -7.77
C ALA A 17 -4.03 -29.40 -8.80
N LYS A 18 -4.49 -29.36 -10.06
CA LYS A 18 -3.85 -30.04 -11.18
C LYS A 18 -2.45 -29.48 -11.45
N LEU A 19 -2.29 -28.16 -11.50
CA LEU A 19 -0.99 -27.50 -11.72
C LEU A 19 0.04 -27.86 -10.66
N ILE A 20 -0.36 -27.86 -9.38
CA ILE A 20 0.52 -28.21 -8.26
C ILE A 20 0.99 -29.66 -8.41
N ASN A 21 0.06 -30.58 -8.65
CA ASN A 21 0.41 -31.99 -8.87
C ASN A 21 1.42 -32.13 -10.02
N LEU A 22 1.17 -31.50 -11.17
CA LEU A 22 2.09 -31.49 -12.32
C LEU A 22 3.47 -30.92 -11.97
N ALA A 23 3.52 -29.87 -11.16
CA ALA A 23 4.78 -29.22 -10.77
C ALA A 23 5.65 -30.07 -9.84
N PHE A 24 5.06 -31.03 -9.11
CA PHE A 24 5.76 -31.90 -8.16
C PHE A 24 5.73 -33.39 -8.53
N THR A 25 5.22 -33.76 -9.71
CA THR A 25 5.12 -35.18 -10.15
C THR A 25 6.48 -35.85 -10.24
N ASP A 26 7.53 -35.11 -10.63
CA ASP A 26 8.90 -35.64 -10.77
C ASP A 26 9.67 -35.65 -9.44
N ASP A 27 9.05 -35.22 -8.33
CA ASP A 27 9.64 -35.24 -7.00
C ASP A 27 9.32 -36.60 -6.36
N GLY A 28 10.32 -37.45 -6.12
CA GLY A 28 10.13 -38.86 -5.74
C GLY A 28 9.16 -39.09 -4.57
N LEU A 29 8.98 -38.10 -3.70
CA LEU A 29 8.01 -38.08 -2.61
C LEU A 29 6.56 -38.38 -3.06
N MET A 30 6.12 -37.85 -4.21
CA MET A 30 4.75 -38.06 -4.69
C MET A 30 4.46 -39.54 -5.01
N ASN A 31 5.46 -40.28 -5.48
CA ASN A 31 5.33 -41.72 -5.74
C ASN A 31 5.23 -42.53 -4.43
N ALA A 32 5.92 -42.11 -3.37
CA ALA A 32 5.81 -42.76 -2.07
C ALA A 32 4.47 -42.47 -1.38
N LEU A 33 3.96 -41.25 -1.54
CA LEU A 33 2.66 -40.84 -1.00
C LEU A 33 1.50 -41.50 -1.76
N TYR A 34 1.63 -41.74 -3.07
CA TYR A 34 0.58 -42.31 -3.90
C TYR A 34 1.13 -43.43 -4.79
N PRO A 35 1.44 -44.61 -4.22
CA PRO A 35 2.06 -45.71 -4.96
C PRO A 35 1.18 -46.28 -6.09
N GLU A 36 -0.14 -46.14 -5.97
CA GLU A 36 -1.14 -46.53 -6.97
C GLU A 36 -1.45 -45.39 -7.98
N GLY A 37 -0.71 -44.28 -7.90
CA GLY A 37 -0.88 -43.10 -8.75
C GLY A 37 -1.83 -42.04 -8.19
N PHE A 38 -1.75 -40.84 -8.77
CA PHE A 38 -2.55 -39.67 -8.38
C PHE A 38 -3.67 -39.45 -9.42
N GLY A 39 -4.91 -39.84 -9.08
CA GLY A 39 -6.06 -39.81 -9.98
C GLY A 39 -7.07 -38.70 -9.68
N GLN A 40 -8.23 -38.80 -10.33
CA GLN A 40 -9.31 -37.80 -10.25
C GLN A 40 -9.80 -37.55 -8.81
N ALA A 41 -9.98 -38.61 -8.02
CA ALA A 41 -10.45 -38.49 -6.64
C ALA A 41 -9.44 -37.72 -5.75
N GLN A 42 -8.15 -37.88 -6.00
CA GLN A 42 -7.10 -37.13 -5.30
C GLN A 42 -7.07 -35.65 -5.74
N HIS A 43 -7.26 -35.37 -7.03
CA HIS A 43 -7.38 -33.99 -7.52
C HIS A 43 -8.58 -33.26 -6.89
N GLU A 44 -9.74 -33.90 -6.83
CA GLU A 44 -10.95 -33.33 -6.24
C GLU A 44 -10.76 -33.07 -4.74
N TRP A 45 -10.23 -34.04 -4.00
CA TRP A 45 -9.93 -33.86 -2.58
C TRP A 45 -8.92 -32.72 -2.34
N TYR A 46 -7.88 -32.62 -3.16
CA TYR A 46 -6.87 -31.57 -3.02
C TYR A 46 -7.41 -30.18 -3.39
N ALA A 47 -8.28 -30.08 -4.40
CA ALA A 47 -8.97 -28.84 -4.73
C ALA A 47 -9.87 -28.38 -3.57
N SER A 48 -10.61 -29.30 -2.95
CA SER A 48 -11.40 -29.00 -1.74
C SER A 48 -10.53 -28.57 -0.55
N LYS A 49 -9.34 -29.17 -0.40
CA LYS A 49 -8.37 -28.75 0.62
C LYS A 49 -7.89 -27.32 0.37
N LEU A 50 -7.49 -26.99 -0.85
CA LEU A 50 -7.06 -25.64 -1.22
C LEU A 50 -8.17 -24.61 -1.00
N LEU A 51 -9.42 -24.96 -1.32
CA LEU A 51 -10.57 -24.10 -1.07
C LEU A 51 -10.80 -23.87 0.44
N ARG A 52 -10.70 -24.92 1.26
CA ARG A 52 -10.73 -24.78 2.72
C ARG A 52 -9.63 -23.84 3.22
N ASP A 53 -8.38 -24.08 2.81
CA ASP A 53 -7.25 -23.23 3.17
C ASP A 53 -7.50 -21.77 2.76
N PHE A 54 -8.08 -21.55 1.58
CA PHE A 54 -8.42 -20.23 1.06
C PHE A 54 -9.41 -19.46 1.97
N HIS A 55 -10.38 -20.15 2.56
CA HIS A 55 -11.37 -19.54 3.46
C HIS A 55 -10.93 -19.44 4.92
N HIS A 56 -10.17 -20.41 5.42
CA HIS A 56 -9.90 -20.55 6.86
C HIS A 56 -8.57 -19.92 7.29
N SER A 57 -7.62 -19.71 6.38
CA SER A 57 -6.26 -19.34 6.79
C SER A 57 -6.10 -17.83 7.03
N LYS A 58 -6.15 -17.42 8.30
CA LYS A 58 -5.84 -16.03 8.70
C LYS A 58 -4.42 -15.67 8.26
N GLY A 59 -4.25 -14.51 7.63
CA GLY A 59 -2.94 -14.03 7.19
C GLY A 59 -2.34 -14.76 5.97
N THR A 60 -3.05 -15.72 5.37
CA THR A 60 -2.59 -16.39 4.14
C THR A 60 -3.00 -15.62 2.89
N ARG A 61 -2.14 -15.62 1.86
CA ARG A 61 -2.37 -14.97 0.58
C ARG A 61 -1.98 -15.91 -0.56
N PHE A 62 -2.93 -16.13 -1.45
CA PHE A 62 -2.71 -16.88 -2.68
C PHE A 62 -2.53 -15.91 -3.86
N LYS A 63 -1.58 -16.23 -4.73
CA LYS A 63 -1.31 -15.46 -5.95
C LYS A 63 -1.20 -16.39 -7.15
N LYS A 64 -1.82 -16.01 -8.26
CA LYS A 64 -1.68 -16.68 -9.56
C LYS A 64 -0.89 -15.81 -10.53
N ILE A 65 -0.16 -16.44 -11.44
CA ILE A 65 0.34 -15.78 -12.64
C ILE A 65 -0.41 -16.33 -13.83
N VAL A 66 -0.98 -15.41 -14.62
CA VAL A 66 -1.58 -15.71 -15.91
C VAL A 66 -0.65 -15.29 -17.04
N ASP A 67 -0.59 -16.07 -18.12
CA ASP A 67 0.13 -15.72 -19.35
C ASP A 67 -0.86 -15.26 -20.42
N THR A 68 -0.94 -13.95 -20.64
CA THR A 68 -1.89 -13.35 -21.60
C THR A 68 -1.54 -13.62 -23.06
N SER A 69 -0.44 -14.31 -23.34
CA SER A 69 -0.14 -14.80 -24.70
C SER A 69 -0.90 -16.08 -25.03
N LEU A 70 -1.45 -16.77 -24.03
CA LEU A 70 -2.32 -17.94 -24.23
C LEU A 70 -3.75 -17.48 -24.61
N PRO A 71 -4.49 -18.29 -25.39
CA PRO A 71 -5.88 -18.00 -25.75
C PRO A 71 -6.79 -17.77 -24.54
N ASP A 72 -7.82 -16.93 -24.68
CA ASP A 72 -8.77 -16.63 -23.60
C ASP A 72 -9.54 -17.88 -23.12
N ASP A 73 -9.76 -18.85 -24.02
CA ASP A 73 -10.42 -20.14 -23.76
C ASP A 73 -9.44 -21.26 -23.37
N HIS A 74 -8.21 -20.91 -22.96
CA HIS A 74 -7.22 -21.89 -22.53
C HIS A 74 -7.77 -22.74 -21.35
N PRO A 75 -7.69 -24.09 -21.41
CA PRO A 75 -8.36 -24.99 -20.47
C PRO A 75 -7.92 -24.80 -19.01
N ASP A 76 -6.68 -24.36 -18.78
CA ASP A 76 -6.14 -24.06 -17.46
C ASP A 76 -6.26 -22.56 -17.09
N HIS A 77 -7.24 -21.84 -17.64
CA HIS A 77 -7.52 -20.41 -17.36
C HIS A 77 -6.32 -19.48 -17.57
N ARG A 78 -5.38 -19.89 -18.43
CA ARG A 78 -4.06 -19.26 -18.65
C ARG A 78 -3.17 -19.20 -17.40
N ILE A 79 -3.51 -19.92 -16.33
CA ILE A 79 -2.75 -19.97 -15.08
C ILE A 79 -1.52 -20.84 -15.28
N ILE A 80 -0.34 -20.23 -15.12
CA ILE A 80 0.95 -20.91 -15.33
C ILE A 80 1.77 -21.04 -14.05
N SER A 81 1.38 -20.36 -12.98
CA SER A 81 2.05 -20.46 -11.67
C SER A 81 1.13 -20.02 -10.53
N VAL A 82 1.33 -20.61 -9.36
CA VAL A 82 0.63 -20.28 -8.11
C VAL A 82 1.64 -20.14 -6.97
N ALA A 83 1.33 -19.29 -5.99
CA ALA A 83 2.06 -19.22 -4.73
C ALA A 83 1.11 -19.08 -3.52
N LYS A 84 1.46 -19.73 -2.40
CA LYS A 84 0.79 -19.61 -1.09
C LYS A 84 1.77 -19.02 -0.07
N TRP A 85 1.41 -17.87 0.47
CA TRP A 85 2.19 -17.14 1.48
C TRP A 85 1.41 -17.03 2.77
N SER A 86 2.06 -17.16 3.92
CA SER A 86 1.47 -16.85 5.23
C SER A 86 2.26 -15.78 5.95
N PHE A 87 1.56 -14.78 6.49
CA PHE A 87 2.14 -13.64 7.18
C PHE A 87 1.81 -13.70 8.67
N HIS A 88 2.82 -14.00 9.49
CA HIS A 88 2.71 -14.05 10.94
C HIS A 88 3.45 -12.84 11.52
N ALA A 89 2.75 -11.71 11.60
CA ALA A 89 3.35 -10.43 12.00
C ALA A 89 3.56 -10.29 13.52
N THR A 90 2.91 -11.13 14.34
CA THR A 90 3.00 -11.10 15.79
C THR A 90 3.65 -12.37 16.33
N PRO A 91 4.30 -12.30 17.51
CA PRO A 91 4.76 -13.49 18.19
C PRO A 91 3.58 -14.42 18.51
N ARG A 92 3.84 -15.72 18.51
CA ARG A 92 2.91 -16.80 18.89
C ARG A 92 3.51 -17.61 20.03
N THR A 93 2.64 -18.09 20.91
CA THR A 93 2.96 -19.02 22.00
C THR A 93 2.94 -20.45 21.50
N GLU A 94 3.56 -21.39 22.23
CA GLU A 94 3.50 -22.82 21.88
C GLU A 94 2.05 -23.34 21.85
N ALA A 95 1.18 -22.86 22.74
CA ALA A 95 -0.24 -23.24 22.74
C ALA A 95 -0.98 -22.75 21.47
N GLU A 96 -0.63 -21.58 20.95
CA GLU A 96 -1.18 -21.08 19.68
C GLU A 96 -0.65 -21.89 18.49
N LEU A 97 0.64 -22.26 18.49
CA LEU A 97 1.20 -23.14 17.48
C LEU A 97 0.57 -24.54 17.53
N ASP A 98 0.32 -25.09 18.74
CA ASP A 98 -0.37 -26.37 18.93
C ASP A 98 -1.82 -26.33 18.43
N ALA A 99 -2.49 -25.19 18.59
CA ALA A 99 -3.84 -25.00 18.08
C ALA A 99 -3.85 -24.88 16.54
N GLU A 100 -2.86 -24.19 15.96
CA GLU A 100 -2.69 -24.08 14.50
C GLU A 100 -2.42 -25.46 13.87
N ASP A 101 -1.50 -26.25 14.43
CA ASP A 101 -1.18 -27.59 13.90
C ASP A 101 -2.39 -28.54 13.97
N LYS A 102 -3.19 -28.47 15.05
CA LYS A 102 -4.43 -29.28 15.18
C LYS A 102 -5.53 -28.84 14.23
N ASP A 103 -5.71 -27.54 14.01
CA ASP A 103 -6.70 -27.03 13.07
C ASP A 103 -6.36 -27.51 11.65
N ASP A 104 -5.08 -27.54 11.26
CA ASP A 104 -4.65 -28.09 9.98
C ASP A 104 -5.01 -29.60 9.83
N GLU A 105 -4.89 -30.38 10.91
CA GLU A 105 -5.18 -31.83 10.95
C GLU A 105 -6.69 -32.18 10.95
N ASP A 106 -7.54 -31.44 11.67
CA ASP A 106 -8.88 -31.92 12.10
C ASP A 106 -10.06 -31.76 11.09
N GLY A 107 -9.84 -31.34 9.84
CA GLY A 107 -10.95 -30.86 9.00
C GLY A 107 -11.40 -31.67 7.77
N MET A 108 -10.53 -32.48 7.15
CA MET A 108 -10.78 -33.08 5.82
C MET A 108 -10.55 -34.59 5.73
N GLY A 109 -10.03 -35.21 6.79
CA GLY A 109 -9.60 -36.62 6.78
C GLY A 109 -8.42 -36.90 5.84
N ALA A 110 -8.03 -38.16 5.74
CA ALA A 110 -6.95 -38.61 4.85
C ALA A 110 -7.34 -38.45 3.38
N ALA A 111 -6.39 -38.06 2.53
CA ALA A 111 -6.61 -38.02 1.08
C ALA A 111 -6.82 -39.45 0.52
N PRO A 112 -7.69 -39.64 -0.49
CA PRO A 112 -7.91 -40.96 -1.06
C PRO A 112 -6.61 -41.62 -1.58
N GLY A 113 -6.35 -42.86 -1.17
CA GLY A 113 -5.19 -43.63 -1.66
C GLY A 113 -3.83 -43.10 -1.21
N VAL A 114 -3.79 -42.16 -0.25
CA VAL A 114 -2.52 -41.69 0.32
C VAL A 114 -1.93 -42.75 1.23
N ASN A 115 -0.61 -42.92 1.18
CA ASN A 115 0.13 -43.61 2.22
C ASN A 115 0.20 -42.70 3.46
N GLN A 116 -0.76 -42.90 4.38
CA GLN A 116 -0.90 -42.06 5.57
C GLN A 116 0.35 -42.10 6.45
N GLU A 117 1.00 -43.25 6.59
CA GLU A 117 2.22 -43.38 7.40
C GLU A 117 3.35 -42.48 6.89
N VAL A 118 3.56 -42.45 5.57
CA VAL A 118 4.55 -41.58 4.92
C VAL A 118 4.16 -40.12 5.06
N MET A 119 2.87 -39.81 4.89
CA MET A 119 2.35 -38.45 4.98
C MET A 119 2.51 -37.87 6.39
N ASP A 120 2.18 -38.64 7.42
CA ASP A 120 2.31 -38.25 8.82
C ASP A 120 3.78 -38.10 9.23
N ALA A 121 4.64 -39.02 8.79
CA ALA A 121 6.06 -38.94 9.04
C ALA A 121 6.68 -37.70 8.41
N PHE A 122 6.37 -37.42 7.13
CA PHE A 122 6.89 -36.26 6.40
C PHE A 122 6.39 -34.94 6.97
N HIS A 123 5.07 -34.77 7.15
CA HIS A 123 4.53 -33.53 7.73
C HIS A 123 4.98 -33.34 9.18
N GLY A 124 5.09 -34.43 9.94
CA GLY A 124 5.61 -34.38 11.31
C GLY A 124 7.05 -33.87 11.36
N GLU A 125 7.92 -34.30 10.45
CA GLU A 125 9.30 -33.78 10.37
C GLU A 125 9.32 -32.28 10.01
N ILE A 126 8.51 -31.86 9.03
CA ILE A 126 8.39 -30.45 8.66
C ILE A 126 7.89 -29.64 9.86
N ALA A 127 6.81 -30.04 10.54
CA ALA A 127 6.25 -29.32 11.68
C ALA A 127 7.24 -29.20 12.85
N ARG A 128 7.91 -30.30 13.22
CA ARG A 128 8.98 -30.29 14.25
C ARG A 128 10.09 -29.33 13.87
N ASN A 129 10.51 -29.36 12.61
CA ASN A 129 11.56 -28.50 12.12
C ASN A 129 11.15 -27.02 12.13
N ARG A 130 9.92 -26.68 11.70
CA ARG A 130 9.36 -25.33 11.79
C ARG A 130 9.43 -24.79 13.22
N ARG A 131 8.97 -25.58 14.19
CA ARG A 131 9.04 -25.22 15.61
C ARG A 131 10.47 -25.01 16.10
N ARG A 132 11.38 -25.91 15.73
CA ARG A 132 12.80 -25.83 16.11
C ARG A 132 13.51 -24.62 15.52
N VAL A 133 13.30 -24.34 14.23
CA VAL A 133 14.09 -23.38 13.46
C VAL A 133 13.58 -21.95 13.66
N TRP A 134 12.25 -21.74 13.60
CA TRP A 134 11.66 -20.41 13.70
C TRP A 134 10.69 -20.22 14.87
N GLY A 135 10.05 -21.29 15.36
CA GLY A 135 9.18 -21.26 16.54
C GLY A 135 8.08 -20.20 16.44
N GLY A 136 7.75 -19.58 17.58
CA GLY A 136 6.71 -18.54 17.66
C GLY A 136 7.13 -17.14 17.22
N LYS A 137 8.27 -16.96 16.54
CA LYS A 137 8.73 -15.61 16.15
C LYS A 137 7.85 -15.02 15.03
N PRO A 138 7.77 -13.69 14.89
CA PRO A 138 7.18 -13.07 13.71
C PRO A 138 7.97 -13.44 12.44
N TYR A 139 7.27 -13.91 11.42
CA TYR A 139 7.87 -14.25 10.13
C TYR A 139 6.85 -14.29 8.98
N VAL A 140 7.37 -14.28 7.75
CA VAL A 140 6.61 -14.65 6.55
C VAL A 140 7.11 -16.01 6.07
N ILE A 141 6.19 -16.89 5.65
CA ILE A 141 6.53 -18.19 5.08
C ILE A 141 5.96 -18.33 3.68
N LEU A 142 6.78 -18.81 2.74
CA LEU A 142 6.34 -19.28 1.44
C LEU A 142 6.08 -20.79 1.54
N HIS A 143 4.81 -21.18 1.63
CA HIS A 143 4.42 -22.59 1.73
C HIS A 143 4.49 -23.32 0.39
N LEU A 144 4.18 -22.61 -0.70
CA LEU A 144 4.03 -23.20 -2.02
C LEU A 144 4.45 -22.19 -3.07
N LEU A 145 5.29 -22.63 -4.01
CA LEU A 145 5.53 -21.95 -5.27
C LEU A 145 5.61 -23.00 -6.38
N ALA A 146 4.53 -23.11 -7.16
CA ALA A 146 4.46 -24.05 -8.27
C ALA A 146 4.39 -23.29 -9.60
N THR A 147 5.09 -23.80 -10.61
CA THR A 147 5.02 -23.32 -11.99
C THR A 147 4.79 -24.52 -12.90
N HIS A 148 3.88 -24.38 -13.86
CA HIS A 148 3.63 -25.41 -14.86
C HIS A 148 4.93 -25.76 -15.61
N PRO A 149 5.30 -27.05 -15.77
CA PRO A 149 6.59 -27.46 -16.34
C PRO A 149 6.92 -26.83 -17.70
N SER A 150 5.95 -26.74 -18.61
CA SER A 150 6.13 -26.11 -19.94
C SER A 150 6.34 -24.58 -19.90
N HIS A 151 6.17 -23.95 -18.74
CA HIS A 151 6.33 -22.51 -18.54
C HIS A 151 7.50 -22.16 -17.63
N HIS A 152 8.36 -23.13 -17.29
CA HIS A 152 9.57 -22.89 -16.50
C HIS A 152 10.54 -21.94 -17.20
N ARG A 153 11.44 -21.34 -16.41
CA ARG A 153 12.52 -20.44 -16.90
C ARG A 153 12.03 -19.18 -17.64
N ARG A 154 10.75 -18.82 -17.50
CA ARG A 154 10.13 -17.61 -18.08
C ARG A 154 9.89 -16.48 -17.08
N GLY A 155 10.41 -16.62 -15.85
CA GLY A 155 10.35 -15.57 -14.82
C GLY A 155 9.11 -15.56 -13.93
N SER A 156 8.17 -16.51 -14.08
CA SER A 156 6.99 -16.63 -13.22
C SER A 156 7.35 -16.75 -11.73
N GLY A 157 8.23 -17.69 -11.37
CA GLY A 157 8.66 -17.89 -9.98
C GLY A 157 9.35 -16.66 -9.37
N ALA A 158 10.16 -15.94 -10.16
CA ALA A 158 10.79 -14.70 -9.71
C ALA A 158 9.75 -13.62 -9.41
N ARG A 159 8.73 -13.47 -10.27
CA ARG A 159 7.66 -12.49 -10.11
C ARG A 159 6.74 -12.80 -8.91
N GLN A 160 6.52 -14.07 -8.61
CA GLN A 160 5.83 -14.48 -7.36
C GLN A 160 6.65 -14.09 -6.12
N LEU A 161 7.97 -14.32 -6.15
CA LEU A 161 8.87 -13.95 -5.06
C LEU A 161 8.96 -12.44 -4.87
N GLU A 162 9.08 -11.65 -5.94
CA GLU A 162 9.12 -10.18 -5.87
C GLU A 162 7.95 -9.62 -5.06
N TRP A 163 6.74 -10.12 -5.30
CA TRP A 163 5.56 -9.67 -4.56
C TRP A 163 5.62 -10.03 -3.07
N GLY A 164 5.90 -11.30 -2.75
CA GLY A 164 5.92 -11.77 -1.36
C GLY A 164 7.06 -11.17 -0.54
N LEU A 165 8.23 -10.99 -1.16
CA LEU A 165 9.39 -10.34 -0.54
C LEU A 165 9.15 -8.85 -0.33
N ALA A 166 8.56 -8.14 -1.28
CA ALA A 166 8.20 -6.73 -1.09
C ALA A 166 7.21 -6.56 0.07
N ALA A 167 6.22 -7.45 0.19
CA ALA A 167 5.29 -7.42 1.31
C ALA A 167 5.98 -7.75 2.65
N ALA A 168 6.91 -8.70 2.68
CA ALA A 168 7.69 -9.02 3.87
C ALA A 168 8.63 -7.88 4.28
N ASP A 169 9.25 -7.20 3.31
CA ASP A 169 10.14 -6.06 3.52
C ASP A 169 9.38 -4.87 4.12
N GLN A 170 8.15 -4.60 3.65
CA GLN A 170 7.27 -3.60 4.24
C GLN A 170 6.92 -3.89 5.72
N LEU A 171 6.88 -5.16 6.10
CA LEU A 171 6.62 -5.60 7.47
C LEU A 171 7.89 -5.73 8.32
N ASN A 172 9.08 -5.55 7.71
CA ASN A 172 10.37 -5.82 8.34
C ASN A 172 10.44 -7.22 8.96
N LEU A 173 9.93 -8.23 8.25
CA LEU A 173 9.89 -9.60 8.72
C LEU A 173 10.89 -10.48 7.96
N PRO A 174 11.52 -11.46 8.64
CA PRO A 174 12.28 -12.49 7.95
C PRO A 174 11.34 -13.37 7.13
N VAL A 175 11.85 -13.88 6.00
CA VAL A 175 11.10 -14.79 5.12
C VAL A 175 11.75 -16.16 5.16
N TRP A 176 10.92 -17.18 5.36
CA TRP A 176 11.36 -18.57 5.43
C TRP A 176 10.66 -19.43 4.40
N LEU A 177 11.32 -20.50 4.00
CA LEU A 177 10.77 -21.52 3.11
C LEU A 177 11.54 -22.83 3.24
N GLU A 178 10.86 -23.91 2.85
CA GLU A 178 11.47 -25.21 2.60
C GLU A 178 11.68 -25.37 1.08
N ALA A 179 12.95 -25.40 0.64
CA ALA A 179 13.32 -25.45 -0.77
C ALA A 179 13.59 -26.88 -1.23
N SER A 180 12.93 -27.28 -2.33
CA SER A 180 13.36 -28.41 -3.14
C SER A 180 14.71 -28.13 -3.80
N THR A 181 15.42 -29.19 -4.20
CA THR A 181 16.69 -29.11 -4.93
C THR A 181 16.58 -28.24 -6.19
N VAL A 182 15.44 -28.33 -6.90
CA VAL A 182 15.17 -27.56 -8.12
C VAL A 182 14.84 -26.08 -7.82
N GLY A 183 14.13 -25.80 -6.72
CA GLY A 183 13.75 -24.45 -6.33
C GLY A 183 14.89 -23.62 -5.73
N LYS A 184 15.82 -24.27 -5.02
CA LYS A 184 16.91 -23.64 -4.27
C LYS A 184 17.66 -22.54 -5.04
N PRO A 185 18.13 -22.73 -6.29
CA PRO A 185 18.86 -21.69 -7.01
C PRO A 185 18.05 -20.41 -7.28
N LEU A 186 16.72 -20.50 -7.36
CA LEU A 186 15.85 -19.33 -7.48
C LEU A 186 15.83 -18.52 -6.17
N TYR A 187 15.69 -19.21 -5.04
CA TYR A 187 15.64 -18.57 -3.73
C TYR A 187 17.00 -17.95 -3.35
N GLU A 188 18.12 -18.60 -3.67
CA GLU A 188 19.46 -18.01 -3.46
C GLU A 188 19.62 -16.69 -4.22
N ARG A 189 19.18 -16.63 -5.49
CA ARG A 189 19.17 -15.37 -6.26
C ARG A 189 18.27 -14.30 -5.65
N ALA A 190 17.22 -14.70 -4.93
CA ALA A 190 16.31 -13.80 -4.23
C ALA A 190 16.81 -13.40 -2.82
N GLY A 191 18.04 -13.79 -2.46
CA GLY A 191 18.70 -13.39 -1.21
C GLY A 191 18.47 -14.32 -0.02
N PHE A 192 17.89 -15.50 -0.24
CA PHE A 192 17.77 -16.52 0.78
C PHE A 192 19.10 -17.23 1.01
N LYS A 193 19.34 -17.68 2.24
CA LYS A 193 20.48 -18.51 2.63
C LYS A 193 20.00 -19.83 3.21
N SER A 194 20.65 -20.92 2.86
CA SER A 194 20.47 -22.19 3.55
C SER A 194 20.91 -22.05 5.01
N ILE A 195 20.08 -22.54 5.91
CA ILE A 195 20.31 -22.47 7.35
C ILE A 195 20.24 -23.84 8.01
N ASP A 196 19.55 -24.78 7.39
CA ASP A 196 19.38 -26.15 7.87
C ASP A 196 18.84 -27.04 6.74
N HIS A 197 18.81 -28.35 6.98
CA HIS A 197 18.25 -29.34 6.07
C HIS A 197 17.37 -30.33 6.85
N VAL A 198 16.31 -30.80 6.21
CA VAL A 198 15.53 -31.94 6.70
C VAL A 198 15.80 -33.10 5.76
N GLU A 199 16.42 -34.14 6.29
CA GLU A 199 16.60 -35.43 5.63
C GLU A 199 15.46 -36.33 6.09
N PHE A 200 14.52 -36.59 5.18
CA PHE A 200 13.47 -37.57 5.41
C PHE A 200 13.97 -38.92 4.89
N ASP A 201 14.10 -39.91 5.80
CA ASP A 201 14.46 -41.31 5.50
C ASP A 201 13.38 -41.95 4.63
N ALA A 202 13.42 -41.59 3.37
CA ALA A 202 12.48 -41.97 2.35
C ALA A 202 12.75 -43.42 1.90
N VAL A 203 13.97 -43.91 2.10
CA VAL A 203 14.39 -45.29 1.83
C VAL A 203 13.60 -46.27 2.68
N ARG A 204 13.35 -45.94 3.95
CA ARG A 204 12.49 -46.74 4.84
C ARG A 204 11.07 -46.94 4.27
N TYR A 205 10.62 -46.04 3.40
CA TYR A 205 9.29 -46.06 2.79
C TYR A 205 9.31 -46.46 1.31
N GLY A 206 10.43 -46.99 0.82
CA GLY A 206 10.53 -47.59 -0.53
C GLY A 206 11.01 -46.63 -1.63
N LEU A 207 11.55 -45.46 -1.28
CA LEU A 207 12.22 -44.58 -2.25
C LEU A 207 13.69 -44.97 -2.46
N ALA A 208 14.24 -44.62 -3.62
CA ALA A 208 15.60 -44.99 -4.00
C ALA A 208 16.68 -44.23 -3.20
N GLU A 209 16.36 -43.02 -2.75
CA GLU A 209 17.25 -42.12 -2.00
C GLU A 209 16.42 -41.33 -0.98
N ASP A 210 17.09 -40.78 0.04
CA ASP A 210 16.48 -39.91 1.03
C ASP A 210 15.95 -38.62 0.39
N PHE A 211 14.85 -38.12 0.94
CA PHE A 211 14.25 -36.88 0.48
C PHE A 211 14.80 -35.71 1.28
N ILE A 212 15.55 -34.82 0.61
CA ILE A 212 16.17 -33.67 1.26
C ILE A 212 15.40 -32.40 0.91
N THR A 213 14.89 -31.72 1.93
CA THR A 213 14.43 -30.32 1.79
C THR A 213 15.37 -29.37 2.53
N THR A 214 15.64 -28.23 1.90
CA THR A 214 16.56 -27.23 2.46
C THR A 214 15.78 -26.11 3.11
N ASN A 215 15.98 -25.90 4.41
CA ASN A 215 15.44 -24.74 5.08
C ASN A 215 16.24 -23.51 4.67
N MET A 216 15.54 -22.50 4.15
CA MET A 216 16.15 -21.26 3.71
C MET A 216 15.52 -20.07 4.42
N LEU A 217 16.39 -19.15 4.84
CA LEU A 217 16.03 -17.90 5.48
C LEU A 217 16.55 -16.74 4.66
N ARG A 218 15.66 -15.80 4.35
CA ARG A 218 16.03 -14.44 4.02
C ARG A 218 15.82 -13.59 5.27
N PRO A 219 16.89 -13.03 5.87
CA PRO A 219 16.72 -12.18 7.04
C PRO A 219 15.81 -11.00 6.71
N ALA A 220 15.11 -10.48 7.72
CA ALA A 220 14.41 -9.21 7.58
C ALA A 220 15.41 -8.20 7.00
N VAL A 221 14.99 -7.49 5.95
CA VAL A 221 15.74 -6.31 5.53
C VAL A 221 15.61 -5.36 6.71
N LYS A 222 16.65 -5.29 7.55
CA LYS A 222 16.79 -4.23 8.55
C LYS A 222 16.38 -2.97 7.81
N PRO A 223 15.41 -2.17 8.29
CA PRO A 223 15.12 -0.91 7.64
C PRO A 223 16.47 -0.26 7.48
N SER A 224 16.89 -0.14 6.21
CA SER A 224 18.15 0.50 5.88
C SER A 224 18.10 1.75 6.71
N LYS A 225 19.08 1.98 7.62
CA LYS A 225 19.18 3.24 8.37
C LYS A 225 18.64 4.31 7.45
N VAL A 226 17.46 4.88 7.76
CA VAL A 226 16.66 5.74 6.87
C VAL A 226 17.65 6.46 6.00
N SER A 227 17.71 6.15 4.69
CA SER A 227 18.81 6.68 3.89
C SER A 227 18.54 8.17 3.76
N VAL A 228 19.01 8.94 4.73
CA VAL A 228 18.65 10.34 4.87
C VAL A 228 19.21 11.03 3.65
N LEU A 229 18.33 11.58 2.84
CA LEU A 229 18.73 12.39 1.71
C LEU A 229 19.28 13.70 2.25
N ASP A 230 20.49 14.02 1.86
CA ASP A 230 21.05 15.33 2.14
C ASP A 230 20.56 16.30 1.07
N LEU A 231 19.59 17.15 1.43
CA LEU A 231 19.06 18.21 0.57
C LEU A 231 19.59 19.54 1.10
N SER A 232 20.45 20.21 0.35
CA SER A 232 21.02 21.50 0.77
C SER A 232 20.01 22.65 0.60
N THR A 233 19.07 22.51 -0.33
CA THR A 233 18.09 23.54 -0.67
C THR A 233 16.70 22.95 -0.93
N VAL A 234 15.66 23.54 -0.33
CA VAL A 234 14.25 23.14 -0.51
C VAL A 234 13.40 24.33 -0.92
N LEU A 235 12.56 24.15 -1.93
CA LEU A 235 11.57 25.12 -2.40
C LEU A 235 10.15 24.62 -2.10
N VAL A 236 9.35 25.45 -1.43
CA VAL A 236 7.91 25.23 -1.26
C VAL A 236 7.16 26.14 -2.22
N LEU A 237 6.27 25.57 -3.05
CA LEU A 237 5.45 26.32 -4.00
C LEU A 237 4.12 26.68 -3.35
N GLY A 238 3.94 27.94 -2.99
CA GLY A 238 2.74 28.46 -2.34
C GLY A 238 2.78 28.36 -0.81
N ALA A 239 2.14 29.35 -0.16
CA ALA A 239 1.97 29.42 1.29
C ALA A 239 0.49 29.68 1.64
N GLY A 240 -0.39 28.85 1.07
CA GLY A 240 -1.74 28.64 1.59
C GLY A 240 -1.70 27.75 2.84
N GLU A 241 -2.85 27.26 3.28
CA GLU A 241 -2.97 26.42 4.49
C GLU A 241 -1.96 25.25 4.51
N LEU A 242 -1.91 24.45 3.43
CA LEU A 242 -0.95 23.35 3.33
C LEU A 242 0.50 23.84 3.28
N GLY A 243 0.77 24.88 2.48
CA GLY A 243 2.13 25.42 2.34
C GLY A 243 2.68 25.95 3.67
N VAL A 244 1.84 26.64 4.46
CA VAL A 244 2.20 27.10 5.81
C VAL A 244 2.52 25.91 6.73
N SER A 245 1.73 24.84 6.67
CA SER A 245 2.02 23.61 7.42
C SER A 245 3.37 22.99 7.03
N MET A 246 3.67 22.88 5.73
CA MET A 246 4.98 22.41 5.26
C MET A 246 6.12 23.28 5.77
N LEU A 247 5.94 24.61 5.78
CA LEU A 247 6.95 25.55 6.25
C LEU A 247 7.19 25.45 7.75
N ASN A 248 6.13 25.28 8.55
CA ASN A 248 6.27 25.00 9.99
C ASN A 248 7.03 23.69 10.23
N ALA A 249 6.68 22.63 9.50
CA ALA A 249 7.36 21.34 9.60
C ALA A 249 8.83 21.42 9.16
N LEU A 250 9.14 22.14 8.09
CA LEU A 250 10.52 22.40 7.65
C LEU A 250 11.29 23.23 8.68
N ALA A 251 10.67 24.28 9.24
CA ALA A 251 11.31 25.11 10.27
C ALA A 251 11.67 24.27 11.50
N ALA A 252 10.82 23.32 11.90
CA ALA A 252 11.10 22.42 13.02
C ALA A 252 12.08 21.27 12.68
N HIS A 253 12.39 21.03 11.40
CA HIS A 253 13.19 19.88 11.00
C HIS A 253 14.68 20.07 11.35
N PRO A 254 15.38 19.05 11.90
CA PRO A 254 16.79 19.17 12.30
C PRO A 254 17.72 19.67 11.20
N ALA A 255 17.52 19.22 9.95
CA ALA A 255 18.34 19.66 8.82
C ALA A 255 18.29 21.18 8.58
N VAL A 256 17.15 21.82 8.87
CA VAL A 256 16.99 23.27 8.73
C VAL A 256 17.52 23.99 9.97
N GLN A 257 17.22 23.49 11.17
CA GLN A 257 17.70 24.05 12.45
C GLN A 257 19.24 24.04 12.55
N GLU A 258 19.89 22.99 12.04
CA GLU A 258 21.35 22.85 11.99
C GLU A 258 22.00 23.61 10.82
N GLY A 259 21.21 24.30 9.99
CA GLY A 259 21.70 25.07 8.84
C GLY A 259 22.18 24.22 7.66
N ARG A 260 21.94 22.90 7.66
CA ARG A 260 22.28 22.00 6.54
C ARG A 260 21.38 22.20 5.33
N THR A 261 20.12 22.57 5.55
CA THR A 261 19.13 22.82 4.51
C THR A 261 18.63 24.27 4.54
N LYS A 262 18.75 24.98 3.43
CA LYS A 262 18.14 26.30 3.21
C LYS A 262 16.76 26.14 2.60
N VAL A 263 15.80 26.93 3.06
CA VAL A 263 14.41 26.88 2.58
C VAL A 263 14.04 28.18 1.87
N ALA A 264 13.37 28.05 0.73
CA ALA A 264 12.74 29.14 0.02
C ALA A 264 11.26 28.85 -0.23
N VAL A 265 10.48 29.91 -0.41
CA VAL A 265 9.05 29.83 -0.75
C VAL A 265 8.80 30.62 -2.02
N LEU A 266 8.16 30.01 -3.02
CA LEU A 266 7.69 30.70 -4.20
C LEU A 266 6.27 31.20 -3.98
N LEU A 267 6.07 32.51 -4.05
CA LEU A 267 4.78 33.17 -3.88
C LEU A 267 4.42 33.98 -5.12
N ARG A 268 3.13 34.21 -5.36
CA ARG A 268 2.72 35.21 -6.36
C ARG A 268 3.21 36.61 -6.00
N PRO A 269 3.52 37.48 -6.96
CA PRO A 269 3.76 38.90 -6.71
C PRO A 269 2.64 39.52 -5.86
N GLY A 270 3.01 40.29 -4.83
CA GLY A 270 2.04 40.92 -3.91
C GLY A 270 1.31 39.96 -2.96
N SER A 271 1.82 38.73 -2.76
CA SER A 271 1.21 37.78 -1.82
C SER A 271 1.12 38.33 -0.40
N LYS A 272 -0.06 38.18 0.22
CA LYS A 272 -0.29 38.54 1.63
C LYS A 272 0.39 37.57 2.60
N SER A 273 0.82 36.40 2.14
CA SER A 273 1.47 35.38 2.98
C SER A 273 2.93 35.71 3.35
N ILE A 274 3.53 36.77 2.77
CA ILE A 274 4.92 37.16 3.06
C ILE A 274 5.17 37.33 4.56
N GLY A 275 4.25 38.03 5.25
CA GLY A 275 4.35 38.24 6.70
C GLY A 275 4.30 36.94 7.49
N ALA A 276 3.36 36.05 7.16
CA ALA A 276 3.24 34.73 7.79
C ALA A 276 4.50 33.87 7.59
N VAL A 277 5.05 33.82 6.38
CA VAL A 277 6.29 33.09 6.09
C VAL A 277 7.46 33.63 6.94
N LYS A 278 7.58 34.95 7.08
CA LYS A 278 8.62 35.56 7.91
C LYS A 278 8.43 35.36 9.41
N GLN A 279 7.19 35.19 9.88
CA GLN A 279 6.90 34.82 11.27
C GLN A 279 7.30 33.37 11.58
N ILE A 280 7.13 32.45 10.62
CA ILE A 280 7.58 31.05 10.76
C ILE A 280 9.10 31.00 10.86
N SER A 281 9.80 31.67 9.93
CA SER A 281 11.24 31.83 10.00
C SER A 281 11.72 33.02 9.19
N SER A 282 12.49 33.90 9.82
CA SER A 282 13.12 35.03 9.14
C SER A 282 14.16 34.59 8.11
N SER A 283 14.75 33.39 8.27
CA SER A 283 15.77 32.81 7.40
C SER A 283 15.23 32.28 6.07
N PHE A 284 13.91 32.07 5.96
CA PHE A 284 13.32 31.57 4.72
C PHE A 284 13.40 32.62 3.62
N ALA A 285 13.96 32.23 2.49
CA ALA A 285 14.00 33.07 1.30
C ALA A 285 12.60 33.15 0.67
N ILE A 286 12.26 34.31 0.11
CA ILE A 286 10.99 34.51 -0.58
C ILE A 286 11.32 34.83 -2.03
N LEU A 287 10.83 33.98 -2.92
CA LEU A 287 10.87 34.16 -4.37
C LEU A 287 9.47 34.56 -4.83
N THR A 288 9.40 35.36 -5.90
CA THR A 288 8.13 35.78 -6.49
C THR A 288 8.02 35.34 -7.93
N GLU A 289 6.97 34.60 -8.25
CA GLU A 289 6.57 34.25 -9.62
C GLU A 289 5.08 33.91 -9.65
N ASP A 290 4.40 34.25 -10.73
CA ASP A 290 3.02 33.82 -10.97
C ASP A 290 3.02 32.51 -11.75
N ILE A 291 2.83 31.40 -11.02
CA ILE A 291 2.76 30.06 -11.61
C ILE A 291 1.64 29.96 -12.66
N ALA A 292 0.57 30.75 -12.59
CA ALA A 292 -0.50 30.68 -13.59
C ALA A 292 -0.02 31.18 -14.97
N THR A 293 0.73 32.27 -15.00
CA THR A 293 1.14 32.96 -16.24
C THR A 293 2.57 32.67 -16.68
N ALA A 294 3.44 32.24 -15.77
CA ALA A 294 4.83 31.89 -16.08
C ALA A 294 4.92 30.70 -17.06
N SER A 295 5.95 30.77 -17.92
CA SER A 295 6.30 29.71 -18.84
C SER A 295 6.96 28.52 -18.12
N ILE A 296 6.97 27.35 -18.75
CA ILE A 296 7.67 26.16 -18.22
C ILE A 296 9.16 26.46 -18.00
N ASP A 297 9.81 27.15 -18.94
CA ASP A 297 11.24 27.47 -18.85
C ASP A 297 11.54 28.45 -17.72
N THR A 298 10.69 29.48 -17.54
CA THR A 298 10.80 30.42 -16.43
C THR A 298 10.68 29.71 -15.08
N LEU A 299 9.70 28.80 -14.94
CA LEU A 299 9.55 28.00 -13.72
C LEU A 299 10.75 27.05 -13.53
N ALA A 300 11.23 26.42 -14.61
CA ALA A 300 12.40 25.55 -14.57
C ALA A 300 13.67 26.30 -14.12
N ASP A 301 13.83 27.56 -14.52
CA ASP A 301 14.94 28.42 -14.09
C ASP A 301 14.95 28.69 -12.59
N HIS A 302 13.77 28.80 -11.96
CA HIS A 302 13.67 28.83 -10.51
C HIS A 302 13.98 27.45 -9.91
N PHE A 303 13.36 26.40 -10.44
CA PHE A 303 13.38 25.05 -9.86
C PHE A 303 14.76 24.39 -9.92
N LYS A 304 15.57 24.70 -10.94
CA LYS A 304 16.92 24.11 -11.09
C LYS A 304 17.86 24.45 -9.93
N LEU A 305 17.60 25.54 -9.22
CA LEU A 305 18.38 26.02 -8.08
C LEU A 305 18.15 25.22 -6.78
N PHE A 306 17.16 24.33 -6.76
CA PHE A 306 16.75 23.62 -5.54
C PHE A 306 16.93 22.11 -5.66
N ASP A 307 17.33 21.47 -4.56
CA ASP A 307 17.45 20.01 -4.45
C ASP A 307 16.09 19.39 -4.19
N GLY A 308 15.28 19.98 -3.31
CA GLY A 308 13.91 19.54 -3.00
C GLY A 308 12.86 20.54 -3.47
N ILE A 309 11.76 20.06 -4.05
CA ILE A 309 10.63 20.89 -4.47
C ILE A 309 9.35 20.27 -3.93
N ILE A 310 8.56 21.05 -3.18
CA ILE A 310 7.26 20.66 -2.64
C ILE A 310 6.19 21.55 -3.26
N SER A 311 5.26 20.96 -4.01
CA SER A 311 4.13 21.70 -4.59
C SER A 311 3.00 21.80 -3.58
N CYS A 312 2.61 23.03 -3.19
CA CYS A 312 1.50 23.31 -2.26
C CYS A 312 0.45 24.25 -2.89
N THR A 313 0.40 24.34 -4.22
CA THR A 313 -0.34 25.38 -4.94
C THR A 313 -1.83 25.11 -5.07
N GLY A 314 -2.27 23.86 -4.88
CA GLY A 314 -3.60 23.45 -5.31
C GLY A 314 -3.82 23.72 -6.79
N PHE A 315 -5.09 23.91 -7.16
CA PHE A 315 -5.48 24.35 -8.49
C PHE A 315 -5.64 25.89 -8.58
N ALA A 316 -4.91 26.65 -7.74
CA ALA A 316 -5.02 28.12 -7.73
C ALA A 316 -4.69 28.78 -9.09
N GLY A 317 -3.86 28.13 -9.91
CA GLY A 317 -3.57 28.55 -11.29
C GLY A 317 -4.55 28.03 -12.35
N GLY A 318 -5.59 27.29 -11.95
CA GLY A 318 -6.54 26.63 -12.83
C GLY A 318 -6.07 25.26 -13.36
N ALA A 319 -6.90 24.65 -14.20
CA ALA A 319 -6.59 23.40 -14.87
C ALA A 319 -5.32 23.50 -15.72
N GLY A 320 -4.50 22.45 -15.72
CA GLY A 320 -3.20 22.36 -16.37
C GLY A 320 -2.02 22.82 -15.51
N THR A 321 -2.27 23.44 -14.36
CA THR A 321 -1.21 23.94 -13.47
C THR A 321 -0.31 22.82 -12.95
N GLN A 322 -0.86 21.67 -12.58
CA GLN A 322 -0.07 20.60 -11.98
C GLN A 322 0.80 19.88 -13.02
N ARG A 323 0.27 19.70 -14.24
CA ARG A 323 1.08 19.24 -15.38
C ARG A 323 2.21 20.20 -15.69
N LYS A 324 1.92 21.51 -15.73
CA LYS A 324 2.93 22.54 -15.98
C LYS A 324 4.06 22.53 -14.94
N ILE A 325 3.74 22.40 -13.66
CA ILE A 325 4.74 22.28 -12.58
C ILE A 325 5.59 21.02 -12.78
N ALA A 326 4.97 19.87 -13.04
CA ALA A 326 5.70 18.61 -13.27
C ALA A 326 6.66 18.72 -14.47
N ASP A 327 6.22 19.34 -15.57
CA ASP A 327 7.05 19.59 -16.74
C ASP A 327 8.20 20.55 -16.45
N ALA A 328 7.96 21.64 -15.72
CA ALA A 328 9.03 22.56 -15.31
C ALA A 328 10.08 21.89 -14.41
N VAL A 329 9.66 21.00 -13.50
CA VAL A 329 10.58 20.18 -12.68
C VAL A 329 11.39 19.22 -13.56
N SER A 330 10.77 18.61 -14.57
CA SER A 330 11.46 17.74 -15.54
C SER A 330 12.52 18.51 -16.32
N VAL A 331 12.19 19.70 -16.84
CA VAL A 331 13.15 20.58 -17.55
C VAL A 331 14.29 21.01 -16.62
N ALA A 332 13.98 21.43 -15.39
CA ALA A 332 14.97 21.79 -14.39
C ALA A 332 15.91 20.62 -14.03
N GLY A 333 15.38 19.41 -13.95
CA GLY A 333 16.15 18.18 -13.71
C GLY A 333 17.18 17.89 -14.79
N ARG A 334 16.82 18.11 -16.07
CA ARG A 334 17.75 17.97 -17.19
C ARG A 334 18.79 19.08 -17.24
N ALA A 335 18.40 20.31 -16.89
CA ALA A 335 19.26 21.48 -16.96
C ALA A 335 20.32 21.53 -15.84
N ALA A 336 20.05 20.94 -14.67
CA ALA A 336 20.96 20.94 -13.52
C ALA A 336 21.29 19.49 -13.08
N PRO A 337 22.48 18.96 -13.45
CA PRO A 337 22.90 17.64 -13.03
C PRO A 337 23.18 17.64 -11.52
N GLY A 338 22.38 16.88 -10.79
CA GLY A 338 22.40 16.79 -9.33
C GLY A 338 21.21 16.00 -8.83
N ARG A 339 21.33 15.38 -7.66
CA ARG A 339 20.20 14.63 -7.07
C ARG A 339 19.10 15.62 -6.69
N LYS A 340 17.90 15.40 -7.22
CA LYS A 340 16.72 16.22 -6.94
C LYS A 340 15.58 15.38 -6.36
N ARG A 341 14.68 16.05 -5.66
CA ARG A 341 13.52 15.51 -4.97
C ARG A 341 12.28 16.32 -5.33
N PHE A 342 11.18 15.65 -5.69
CA PHE A 342 9.93 16.33 -6.05
C PHE A 342 8.72 15.72 -5.35
N MET A 343 7.93 16.56 -4.67
CA MET A 343 6.65 16.24 -4.06
C MET A 343 5.53 16.99 -4.82
N PRO A 344 4.81 16.35 -5.74
CA PRO A 344 3.71 16.96 -6.48
C PRO A 344 2.49 17.25 -5.58
N TRP A 345 1.58 18.11 -6.04
CA TRP A 345 0.31 18.37 -5.35
C TRP A 345 -0.65 17.18 -5.53
N GLN A 346 -0.49 16.16 -4.70
CA GLN A 346 -1.25 14.90 -4.77
C GLN A 346 -1.78 14.47 -3.39
N TYR A 347 -1.87 15.41 -2.44
CA TYR A 347 -2.32 15.22 -1.06
C TYR A 347 -3.83 14.95 -0.99
N GLY A 348 -4.25 13.82 -1.55
CA GLY A 348 -5.65 13.43 -1.63
C GLY A 348 -5.82 11.93 -1.53
N VAL A 349 -6.84 11.44 -2.22
CA VAL A 349 -7.19 10.03 -2.36
C VAL A 349 -6.11 9.25 -3.14
N ASP A 350 -6.29 7.94 -3.25
CA ASP A 350 -5.48 7.14 -4.16
C ASP A 350 -5.97 7.28 -5.60
N TYR A 351 -5.42 8.26 -6.33
CA TYR A 351 -5.83 8.52 -7.72
C TYR A 351 -5.70 7.29 -8.64
N ASP A 352 -4.75 6.37 -8.41
CA ASP A 352 -4.56 5.19 -9.27
C ASP A 352 -5.74 4.20 -9.24
N VAL A 353 -6.58 4.28 -8.21
CA VAL A 353 -7.80 3.46 -8.11
C VAL A 353 -8.89 4.00 -9.04
N PHE A 354 -8.81 5.27 -9.42
CA PHE A 354 -9.79 5.94 -10.25
C PHE A 354 -9.33 5.93 -11.71
N GLY A 355 -10.25 5.57 -12.60
CA GLY A 355 -10.04 5.68 -14.03
C GLY A 355 -10.20 7.12 -14.53
N ARG A 356 -9.80 7.35 -15.79
CA ARG A 356 -10.01 8.63 -16.49
C ARG A 356 -11.46 8.83 -16.91
N GLY A 357 -11.86 10.08 -17.11
CA GLY A 357 -13.23 10.43 -17.50
C GLY A 357 -14.26 10.21 -16.38
N GLY A 358 -13.80 10.16 -15.13
CA GLY A 358 -14.66 10.10 -13.96
C GLY A 358 -15.38 11.42 -13.71
N ARG A 359 -16.23 11.46 -12.67
CA ARG A 359 -17.01 12.66 -12.29
C ARG A 359 -16.14 13.84 -11.84
N MET A 360 -14.85 13.59 -11.56
CA MET A 360 -13.90 14.56 -11.04
C MET A 360 -12.89 14.95 -12.12
N GLU A 361 -13.22 15.96 -12.93
CA GLU A 361 -12.39 16.37 -14.08
C GLU A 361 -10.92 16.68 -13.71
N LEU A 362 -10.70 17.30 -12.55
CA LEU A 362 -9.36 17.63 -12.07
C LEU A 362 -8.55 16.39 -11.64
N TRP A 363 -9.16 15.21 -11.50
CA TRP A 363 -8.46 13.98 -11.16
C TRP A 363 -7.76 13.35 -12.37
N ASP A 364 -8.28 13.58 -13.58
CA ASP A 364 -7.57 13.20 -14.81
C ASP A 364 -6.23 13.93 -14.91
N GLU A 365 -6.18 15.20 -14.50
CA GLU A 365 -4.91 15.92 -14.42
C GLU A 365 -3.98 15.33 -13.35
N GLN A 366 -4.52 14.83 -12.24
CA GLN A 366 -3.70 14.15 -11.23
C GLN A 366 -3.13 12.83 -11.78
N LEU A 367 -3.89 12.07 -12.56
CA LEU A 367 -3.41 10.88 -13.27
C LEU A 367 -2.34 11.24 -14.31
N ASP A 368 -2.51 12.34 -15.05
CA ASP A 368 -1.49 12.82 -16.01
C ASP A 368 -0.15 13.09 -15.33
N VAL A 369 -0.16 13.72 -14.16
CA VAL A 369 1.05 13.94 -13.35
C VAL A 369 1.67 12.60 -12.97
N ARG A 370 0.88 11.62 -12.50
CA ARG A 370 1.39 10.28 -12.14
C ARG A 370 2.04 9.58 -13.33
N ASP A 371 1.40 9.62 -14.51
CA ASP A 371 1.92 9.04 -15.74
C ASP A 371 3.25 9.70 -16.14
N ARG A 372 3.34 11.03 -16.04
CA ARG A 372 4.55 11.79 -16.34
C ARG A 372 5.71 11.39 -15.43
N LEU A 373 5.46 11.28 -14.12
CA LEU A 373 6.45 10.89 -13.11
C LEU A 373 6.97 9.46 -13.32
N ARG A 374 6.10 8.54 -13.77
CA ARG A 374 6.44 7.13 -14.03
C ARG A 374 7.03 6.87 -15.41
N SER A 375 6.94 7.84 -16.31
CA SER A 375 7.42 7.69 -17.67
C SER A 375 8.92 7.46 -17.74
N SER A 376 9.38 6.66 -18.70
CA SER A 376 10.82 6.52 -19.01
C SER A 376 11.47 7.83 -19.47
N SER A 377 10.66 8.82 -19.85
CA SER A 377 11.13 10.16 -20.17
C SER A 377 11.46 10.99 -18.93
N TRP A 378 11.00 10.61 -17.74
CA TRP A 378 11.28 11.37 -16.51
C TRP A 378 12.79 11.37 -16.19
N PRO A 379 13.40 12.49 -15.77
CA PRO A 379 14.85 12.53 -15.53
C PRO A 379 15.26 11.64 -14.36
N ASP A 380 16.24 10.75 -14.58
CA ASP A 380 16.71 9.79 -13.56
C ASP A 380 17.23 10.45 -12.29
N ASN A 381 17.76 11.66 -12.38
CA ASN A 381 18.28 12.42 -11.24
C ASN A 381 17.19 13.07 -10.39
N VAL A 382 15.94 13.15 -10.87
CA VAL A 382 14.81 13.72 -10.13
C VAL A 382 13.98 12.59 -9.55
N LYS A 383 14.08 12.36 -8.24
CA LYS A 383 13.30 11.35 -7.55
C LYS A 383 12.01 11.94 -7.01
N TRP A 384 10.87 11.35 -7.33
CA TRP A 384 9.57 11.85 -6.88
C TRP A 384 9.00 10.99 -5.75
N THR A 385 8.09 11.56 -4.94
CA THR A 385 7.20 10.77 -4.07
C THR A 385 5.85 11.41 -4.04
N ILE A 386 4.81 10.60 -4.20
CA ILE A 386 3.43 11.03 -4.04
C ILE A 386 3.02 10.76 -2.60
N VAL A 387 2.44 11.74 -1.92
CA VAL A 387 1.90 11.58 -0.57
C VAL A 387 0.37 11.57 -0.68
N SER A 388 -0.23 10.39 -0.60
CA SER A 388 -1.69 10.22 -0.55
C SER A 388 -2.15 10.26 0.91
N THR A 389 -3.04 11.19 1.24
CA THR A 389 -3.40 11.50 2.63
C THR A 389 -4.89 11.36 2.96
N GLY A 390 -5.68 10.98 1.97
CA GLY A 390 -7.12 10.87 2.09
C GLY A 390 -7.76 12.24 2.01
N ILE A 391 -8.75 12.50 2.87
CA ILE A 391 -9.43 13.78 2.97
C ILE A 391 -8.75 14.66 4.03
N PHE A 392 -8.75 15.97 3.81
CA PHE A 392 -8.34 16.91 4.85
C PHE A 392 -9.39 16.85 5.96
N THR A 393 -8.97 16.69 7.21
CA THR A 393 -9.91 16.54 8.33
C THR A 393 -10.90 17.71 8.41
N SER A 394 -10.45 18.94 8.12
CA SER A 394 -11.31 20.13 8.07
C SER A 394 -12.47 19.99 7.07
N PHE A 395 -12.23 19.35 5.92
CA PHE A 395 -13.20 19.21 4.85
C PHE A 395 -14.41 18.36 5.24
N ILE A 396 -14.24 17.40 6.16
CA ILE A 396 -15.36 16.62 6.73
C ILE A 396 -16.40 17.52 7.42
N PHE A 397 -15.93 18.64 7.98
CA PHE A 397 -16.72 19.59 8.75
C PHE A 397 -17.08 20.86 7.97
N GLU A 398 -16.89 20.87 6.65
CA GLU A 398 -17.42 21.92 5.79
C GLU A 398 -18.92 21.72 5.56
N GLU A 399 -19.72 22.73 5.90
CA GLU A 399 -21.19 22.64 5.85
C GLU A 399 -21.68 22.33 4.42
N ASP A 400 -21.02 22.88 3.41
CA ASP A 400 -21.33 22.63 1.99
C ASP A 400 -20.94 21.21 1.53
N PHE A 401 -19.94 20.58 2.19
CA PHE A 401 -19.64 19.17 1.95
C PHE A 401 -20.72 18.27 2.55
N GLY A 402 -21.40 18.73 3.61
CA GLY A 402 -22.68 18.17 4.06
C GLY A 402 -22.62 16.84 4.81
N VAL A 403 -21.41 16.30 5.06
CA VAL A 403 -21.21 15.09 5.89
C VAL A 403 -21.51 15.38 7.35
N VAL A 404 -21.01 16.47 7.92
CA VAL A 404 -21.35 16.94 9.27
C VAL A 404 -21.94 18.33 9.17
N LYS A 405 -23.17 18.51 9.64
CA LYS A 405 -23.93 19.77 9.54
C LYS A 405 -24.38 20.28 10.90
N GLY A 406 -24.36 21.60 11.05
CA GLY A 406 -24.84 22.29 12.26
C GLY A 406 -23.89 22.22 13.45
N LEU A 407 -22.66 21.72 13.27
CA LEU A 407 -21.68 21.58 14.35
C LEU A 407 -20.98 22.90 14.69
N LYS A 408 -20.75 23.77 13.70
CA LYS A 408 -20.04 25.05 13.87
C LYS A 408 -20.93 26.18 14.42
N GLY A 409 -22.24 25.96 14.59
CA GLY A 409 -23.20 26.96 15.07
C GLY A 409 -23.92 26.55 16.37
N ALA A 410 -24.65 27.49 16.99
CA ALA A 410 -25.56 27.20 18.11
C ALA A 410 -26.85 26.46 17.66
N GLY A 411 -26.74 25.59 16.65
CA GLY A 411 -27.87 24.87 16.09
C GLY A 411 -28.50 23.93 17.11
N ASP A 412 -29.83 23.85 17.11
CA ASP A 412 -30.56 22.90 17.97
C ASP A 412 -30.31 21.44 17.55
N THR A 413 -29.94 21.21 16.28
CA THR A 413 -29.72 19.87 15.70
C THR A 413 -28.37 19.77 15.01
N VAL A 414 -27.59 18.75 15.34
CA VAL A 414 -26.42 18.31 14.57
C VAL A 414 -26.78 17.07 13.76
N THR A 415 -26.38 17.05 12.49
CA THR A 415 -26.66 15.94 11.58
C THR A 415 -25.37 15.38 10.99
N VAL A 416 -25.26 14.04 10.97
CA VAL A 416 -24.21 13.32 10.26
C VAL A 416 -24.82 12.50 9.12
N ASP A 417 -24.43 12.78 7.88
CA ASP A 417 -24.81 11.97 6.71
C ASP A 417 -23.74 10.90 6.47
N ALA A 418 -24.07 9.64 6.77
CA ALA A 418 -23.24 8.47 6.52
C ALA A 418 -23.29 8.07 5.03
N ILE A 419 -22.46 8.73 4.22
CA ILE A 419 -22.41 8.52 2.76
C ILE A 419 -21.74 7.18 2.41
N GLY A 420 -22.41 6.37 1.59
CA GLY A 420 -21.98 5.00 1.28
C GLY A 420 -22.31 3.97 2.37
N GLY A 421 -22.96 4.40 3.46
CA GLY A 421 -23.40 3.55 4.55
C GLY A 421 -22.62 3.71 5.84
N MET A 422 -23.19 3.23 6.95
CA MET A 422 -22.60 3.41 8.30
C MET A 422 -21.20 2.82 8.46
N ASN A 423 -20.92 1.72 7.76
CA ASN A 423 -19.63 1.02 7.83
C ASN A 423 -18.62 1.52 6.79
N ASN A 424 -19.04 2.38 5.85
CA ASN A 424 -18.11 2.97 4.88
C ASN A 424 -17.08 3.83 5.61
N LYS A 425 -15.82 3.81 5.13
CA LYS A 425 -14.68 4.42 5.80
C LYS A 425 -14.03 5.50 4.96
N VAL A 426 -13.51 6.50 5.66
CA VAL A 426 -12.68 7.56 5.08
C VAL A 426 -11.38 7.67 5.86
N THR A 427 -10.26 7.88 5.15
CA THR A 427 -9.02 8.31 5.80
C THR A 427 -8.97 9.82 5.85
N ALA A 428 -8.86 10.37 7.06
CA ALA A 428 -8.79 11.79 7.34
C ALA A 428 -7.41 12.13 7.94
N THR A 429 -6.80 13.21 7.45
CA THR A 429 -5.53 13.69 7.97
C THR A 429 -5.59 15.22 8.08
N SER A 430 -5.13 15.76 9.21
CA SER A 430 -5.08 17.21 9.38
C SER A 430 -3.98 17.82 8.52
N VAL A 431 -4.14 19.10 8.20
CA VAL A 431 -3.16 19.81 7.38
C VAL A 431 -1.79 19.88 8.07
N GLU A 432 -1.77 19.98 9.40
CA GLU A 432 -0.57 19.95 10.23
C GLU A 432 0.18 18.61 10.09
N ASP A 433 -0.54 17.50 10.19
CA ASP A 433 0.05 16.16 10.04
C ASP A 433 0.52 15.88 8.62
N ILE A 434 -0.21 16.36 7.60
CA ILE A 434 0.24 16.28 6.20
C ILE A 434 1.60 16.97 6.06
N GLY A 435 1.75 18.17 6.64
CA GLY A 435 3.01 18.92 6.64
C GLY A 435 4.14 18.14 7.32
N LYS A 436 3.91 17.71 8.56
CA LYS A 436 4.87 16.94 9.36
C LYS A 436 5.34 15.69 8.64
N ILE A 437 4.41 14.88 8.12
CA ILE A 437 4.74 13.61 7.47
C ILE A 437 5.44 13.85 6.13
N THR A 438 4.96 14.79 5.32
CA THR A 438 5.56 15.08 4.00
C THR A 438 7.00 15.54 4.14
N VAL A 439 7.32 16.36 5.15
CA VAL A 439 8.70 16.78 5.41
C VAL A 439 9.58 15.60 5.83
N ASN A 440 9.08 14.66 6.64
CA ASN A 440 9.83 13.44 6.94
C ASN A 440 10.08 12.59 5.68
N VAL A 441 9.04 12.41 4.85
CA VAL A 441 9.12 11.70 3.56
C VAL A 441 10.10 12.38 2.58
N LEU A 442 10.19 13.71 2.62
CA LEU A 442 11.13 14.48 1.79
C LEU A 442 12.59 14.05 2.01
N PHE A 443 12.98 13.90 3.27
CA PHE A 443 14.34 13.53 3.66
C PHE A 443 14.56 12.01 3.73
N ASP A 444 13.53 11.19 3.56
CA ASP A 444 13.65 9.73 3.55
C ASP A 444 13.92 9.17 2.13
N GLY A 445 15.13 8.66 1.90
CA GLY A 445 15.50 7.96 0.67
C GLY A 445 14.94 6.54 0.55
N GLY A 446 14.23 6.02 1.55
CA GLY A 446 13.40 4.81 1.44
C GLY A 446 12.12 5.03 0.63
N THR A 447 11.71 6.29 0.44
CA THR A 447 10.44 6.64 -0.23
C THR A 447 10.60 7.08 -1.69
N LEU A 448 11.76 6.85 -2.33
CA LEU A 448 12.00 7.30 -3.70
C LEU A 448 11.08 6.61 -4.72
N ASN A 449 10.57 7.37 -5.68
CA ASN A 449 9.81 6.93 -6.87
C ASN A 449 8.61 6.02 -6.55
N GLN A 450 7.86 6.36 -5.50
CA GLN A 450 6.70 5.59 -5.08
C GLN A 450 5.58 6.47 -4.52
N VAL A 451 4.42 5.85 -4.31
CA VAL A 451 3.29 6.43 -3.59
C VAL A 451 3.42 6.03 -2.12
N VAL A 452 3.31 7.02 -1.24
CA VAL A 452 3.32 6.86 0.22
C VAL A 452 1.95 7.24 0.75
N TYR A 453 1.39 6.38 1.59
CA TYR A 453 0.09 6.61 2.23
C TYR A 453 0.27 7.16 3.63
N THR A 454 -0.57 8.12 4.02
CA THR A 454 -0.58 8.74 5.35
C THR A 454 -1.97 8.70 5.93
N ALA A 455 -2.10 8.70 7.26
CA ALA A 455 -3.40 8.83 7.90
C ALA A 455 -3.26 9.49 9.26
N GLY A 456 -4.07 10.51 9.54
CA GLY A 456 -4.35 10.90 10.92
C GLY A 456 -5.25 9.85 11.58
N GLN A 457 -6.36 9.54 10.92
CA GLN A 457 -7.28 8.49 11.31
C GLN A 457 -8.02 7.90 10.09
N THR A 458 -8.18 6.59 10.06
CA THR A 458 -9.17 5.94 9.17
C THR A 458 -10.41 5.61 9.98
N ILE A 459 -11.53 6.27 9.67
CA ILE A 459 -12.75 6.27 10.49
C ILE A 459 -13.97 5.87 9.65
N SER A 460 -14.86 5.07 10.20
CA SER A 460 -16.18 4.79 9.62
C SER A 460 -17.17 5.92 9.89
N TYR A 461 -18.21 6.08 9.06
CA TYR A 461 -19.25 7.08 9.34
C TYR A 461 -19.99 6.82 10.66
N LYS A 462 -20.08 5.56 11.10
CA LYS A 462 -20.55 5.21 12.44
C LYS A 462 -19.67 5.82 13.53
N GLU A 463 -18.37 5.56 13.49
CA GLU A 463 -17.40 6.07 14.48
C GLU A 463 -17.31 7.61 14.43
N LEU A 464 -17.44 8.20 13.24
CA LEU A 464 -17.52 9.66 13.06
C LEU A 464 -18.77 10.21 13.75
N ALA A 465 -19.93 9.61 13.54
CA ALA A 465 -21.17 10.03 14.20
C ALA A 465 -21.09 9.92 15.72
N GLU A 466 -20.51 8.84 16.25
CA GLU A 466 -20.26 8.67 17.68
C GLU A 466 -19.29 9.74 18.22
N THR A 467 -18.23 10.05 17.48
CA THR A 467 -17.25 11.09 17.83
C THR A 467 -17.90 12.48 17.87
N VAL A 468 -18.66 12.86 16.84
CA VAL A 468 -19.36 14.15 16.76
C VAL A 468 -20.43 14.25 17.86
N ARG A 469 -21.18 13.17 18.13
CA ARG A 469 -22.17 13.13 19.21
C ARG A 469 -21.53 13.34 20.58
N ALA A 470 -20.37 12.71 20.82
CA ALA A 470 -19.65 12.86 22.08
C ALA A 470 -19.00 14.23 22.24
N PHE A 471 -18.66 14.90 21.14
CA PHE A 471 -18.06 16.23 21.13
C PHE A 471 -19.11 17.36 21.30
N GLY A 472 -20.22 17.28 20.58
CA GLY A 472 -21.24 18.34 20.53
C GLY A 472 -22.17 18.36 21.75
N LYS A 473 -22.69 19.55 22.09
CA LYS A 473 -23.78 19.75 23.08
C LYS A 473 -25.14 19.99 22.42
N ALA A 474 -25.34 19.48 21.20
CA ALA A 474 -26.56 19.71 20.45
C ALA A 474 -27.78 19.14 21.18
N LYS A 475 -28.92 19.85 21.17
CA LYS A 475 -30.16 19.37 21.79
C LYS A 475 -30.71 18.13 21.08
N ARG A 476 -30.49 18.05 19.76
CA ARG A 476 -30.88 16.93 18.91
C ARG A 476 -29.68 16.47 18.08
N PHE A 477 -29.61 15.17 17.86
CA PHE A 477 -28.57 14.56 17.04
C PHE A 477 -29.22 13.59 16.06
N GLN A 478 -28.95 13.77 14.77
CA GLN A 478 -29.51 12.94 13.70
C GLN A 478 -28.39 12.28 12.89
N VAL A 479 -28.59 11.03 12.49
CA VAL A 479 -27.74 10.33 11.53
C VAL A 479 -28.62 9.90 10.37
N ASN A 480 -28.21 10.26 9.16
CA ASN A 480 -28.87 9.83 7.93
C ASN A 480 -27.93 8.89 7.18
N GLU A 481 -28.44 7.75 6.73
CA GLU A 481 -27.69 6.89 5.83
C GLU A 481 -28.01 7.24 4.39
N LYS A 482 -26.99 7.53 3.58
CA LYS A 482 -27.15 7.89 2.16
C LYS A 482 -26.35 6.93 1.31
N ASN A 483 -27.03 6.02 0.63
CA ASN A 483 -26.38 5.10 -0.29
C ASN A 483 -25.95 5.83 -1.58
N VAL A 484 -25.15 5.16 -2.41
CA VAL A 484 -24.61 5.75 -3.66
C VAL A 484 -25.73 6.19 -4.61
N THR A 485 -26.83 5.42 -4.73
CA THR A 485 -27.97 5.76 -5.59
C THR A 485 -28.62 7.08 -5.19
N THR A 486 -28.91 7.28 -3.90
CA THR A 486 -29.47 8.55 -3.41
C THR A 486 -28.54 9.73 -3.67
N LEU A 487 -27.23 9.54 -3.54
CA LEU A 487 -26.25 10.61 -3.81
C LEU A 487 -26.13 10.93 -5.30
N LEU A 488 -26.34 9.95 -6.17
CA LEU A 488 -26.42 10.14 -7.62
C LEU A 488 -27.67 10.93 -7.99
N GLU A 489 -28.83 10.59 -7.42
CA GLU A 489 -30.08 11.36 -7.62
C GLU A 489 -29.90 12.82 -7.16
N GLU A 490 -29.31 13.04 -5.99
CA GLU A 490 -28.99 14.40 -5.51
C GLU A 490 -28.04 15.15 -6.48
N LEU A 491 -27.09 14.43 -7.10
CA LEU A 491 -26.15 15.02 -8.06
C LEU A 491 -26.83 15.29 -9.41
N ASP A 492 -27.75 14.44 -9.88
CA ASP A 492 -28.46 14.63 -11.14
C ASP A 492 -29.33 15.91 -11.12
N GLU A 493 -29.80 16.33 -9.94
CA GLU A 493 -30.50 17.61 -9.74
C GLU A 493 -29.57 18.83 -9.81
N ASP A 494 -28.27 18.67 -9.55
CA ASP A 494 -27.27 19.74 -9.56
C ASP A 494 -25.90 19.22 -10.05
N PRO A 495 -25.78 18.89 -11.36
CA PRO A 495 -24.66 18.11 -11.88
C PRO A 495 -23.31 18.82 -11.79
N GLU A 496 -23.29 20.14 -11.63
CA GLU A 496 -22.06 20.94 -11.55
C GLU A 496 -21.55 21.12 -10.12
N ASN A 497 -22.28 20.65 -9.12
CA ASN A 497 -21.90 20.80 -7.73
C ASN A 497 -20.71 19.91 -7.35
N ALA A 498 -19.55 20.55 -7.15
CA ALA A 498 -18.32 19.86 -6.79
C ALA A 498 -18.47 19.03 -5.51
N TYR A 499 -19.15 19.52 -4.48
CA TYR A 499 -19.32 18.79 -3.22
C TYR A 499 -20.18 17.54 -3.41
N LYS A 500 -21.25 17.60 -4.22
CA LYS A 500 -22.06 16.42 -4.54
C LYS A 500 -21.24 15.38 -5.34
N LYS A 501 -20.42 15.82 -6.30
CA LYS A 501 -19.46 14.93 -7.00
C LYS A 501 -18.53 14.23 -6.01
N TYR A 502 -17.94 14.97 -5.06
CA TYR A 502 -17.11 14.40 -3.99
C TYR A 502 -17.87 13.40 -3.12
N ARG A 503 -19.10 13.71 -2.68
CA ARG A 503 -19.91 12.81 -1.84
C ARG A 503 -20.16 11.47 -2.52
N VAL A 504 -20.47 11.46 -3.82
CA VAL A 504 -20.62 10.20 -4.58
C VAL A 504 -19.34 9.39 -4.54
N VAL A 505 -18.19 10.00 -4.83
CA VAL A 505 -16.92 9.26 -4.86
C VAL A 505 -16.54 8.70 -3.48
N PHE A 506 -16.71 9.48 -2.42
CA PHE A 506 -16.44 9.01 -1.06
C PHE A 506 -17.43 7.94 -0.60
N ALA A 507 -18.67 7.96 -1.10
CA ALA A 507 -19.66 6.92 -0.85
C ALA A 507 -19.34 5.59 -1.54
N GLU A 508 -18.65 5.59 -2.68
CA GLU A 508 -18.20 4.35 -3.33
C GLU A 508 -17.12 3.60 -2.52
N GLY A 509 -16.43 4.28 -1.60
CA GLY A 509 -15.49 3.68 -0.65
C GLY A 509 -14.15 3.18 -1.25
N ARG A 510 -13.97 3.25 -2.58
CA ARG A 510 -12.75 2.82 -3.26
C ARG A 510 -11.71 3.94 -3.27
N GLY A 511 -10.47 3.65 -2.88
CA GLY A 511 -9.36 4.61 -2.94
C GLY A 511 -9.41 5.79 -1.94
N VAL A 512 -10.46 5.87 -1.11
CA VAL A 512 -10.66 6.96 -0.13
C VAL A 512 -10.30 6.57 1.31
N SER A 513 -10.02 5.29 1.55
CA SER A 513 -9.54 4.79 2.83
C SER A 513 -8.54 3.65 2.68
N TRP A 514 -7.65 3.51 3.67
CA TRP A 514 -6.67 2.43 3.75
C TRP A 514 -6.44 2.01 5.20
N SER A 515 -5.80 0.87 5.41
CA SER A 515 -5.41 0.44 6.75
C SER A 515 -4.31 1.35 7.31
N PRO A 516 -4.42 1.83 8.57
CA PRO A 516 -3.35 2.57 9.24
C PRO A 516 -2.01 1.82 9.27
N ALA A 517 -2.01 0.48 9.31
CA ALA A 517 -0.78 -0.30 9.31
C ALA A 517 0.08 -0.13 8.03
N LYS A 518 -0.53 0.35 6.94
CA LYS A 518 0.15 0.64 5.67
C LYS A 518 0.70 2.06 5.58
N THR A 519 0.45 2.91 6.58
CA THR A 519 0.80 4.32 6.48
C THR A 519 2.21 4.59 6.98
N TYR A 520 2.86 5.54 6.33
CA TYR A 520 4.22 5.95 6.66
C TYR A 520 4.34 6.39 8.11
N ASN A 521 3.36 7.15 8.61
CA ASN A 521 3.38 7.65 9.97
C ASN A 521 3.31 6.52 11.00
N VAL A 522 2.52 5.47 10.77
CA VAL A 522 2.48 4.31 11.68
C VAL A 522 3.80 3.52 11.60
N GLN A 523 4.31 3.28 10.40
CA GLN A 523 5.56 2.54 10.18
C GLN A 523 6.79 3.25 10.79
N HIS A 524 6.76 4.57 10.90
CA HIS A 524 7.84 5.40 11.44
C HIS A 524 7.53 5.98 12.82
N SER A 525 6.46 5.53 13.48
CA SER A 525 6.05 6.02 14.81
C SER A 525 5.91 7.54 14.90
N ILE A 526 5.43 8.16 13.82
CA ILE A 526 5.11 9.59 13.77
C ILE A 526 3.69 9.75 14.31
N GLU A 527 3.59 10.36 15.49
CA GLU A 527 2.30 10.71 16.08
C GLU A 527 1.53 11.69 15.19
N THR A 528 0.24 11.44 15.07
CA THR A 528 -0.74 12.21 14.31
C THR A 528 -2.00 12.41 15.17
N GLU A 529 -2.78 13.44 14.89
CA GLU A 529 -4.04 13.70 15.59
C GLU A 529 -5.20 12.93 14.96
N ASP A 530 -6.13 12.49 15.81
CA ASP A 530 -7.39 11.90 15.38
C ASP A 530 -8.48 12.98 15.20
N VAL A 531 -9.65 12.58 14.70
CA VAL A 531 -10.76 13.52 14.46
C VAL A 531 -11.24 14.20 15.74
N ARG A 532 -11.19 13.52 16.89
CA ARG A 532 -11.64 14.08 18.18
C ARG A 532 -10.70 15.18 18.67
N ASN A 533 -9.40 14.94 18.59
CA ASN A 533 -8.38 15.92 18.96
C ASN A 533 -8.41 17.11 18.01
N TRP A 534 -8.59 16.87 16.71
CA TRP A 534 -8.78 17.94 15.74
C TRP A 534 -10.00 18.81 16.08
N LEU A 535 -11.15 18.21 16.40
CA LEU A 535 -12.35 18.93 16.84
C LEU A 535 -12.08 19.75 18.10
N THR A 536 -11.41 19.17 19.09
CA THR A 536 -11.06 19.85 20.34
C THR A 536 -10.16 21.05 20.11
N ARG A 537 -9.20 20.95 19.19
CA ARG A 537 -8.30 22.05 18.86
C ARG A 537 -8.99 23.18 18.10
N ASN A 538 -9.93 22.85 17.21
CA ASN A 538 -10.47 23.83 16.25
C ASN A 538 -11.85 24.39 16.65
N LEU A 539 -12.64 23.69 17.46
CA LEU A 539 -14.02 24.08 17.78
C LEU A 539 -14.29 24.35 19.27
N THR A 540 -13.31 24.17 20.17
CA THR A 540 -13.47 24.47 21.62
C THR A 540 -13.11 25.90 21.99
N THR A 541 -12.65 26.71 21.02
CA THR A 541 -12.30 28.13 21.18
C THR A 541 -13.42 29.09 20.76
N ALA A 542 -14.67 28.60 20.62
CA ALA A 542 -15.84 29.43 20.36
C ALA A 542 -16.67 29.67 21.62
#